data_AF-A8SB73-F1
#
_entry.id   AF-A8SB73-F1
#
_cell.length_a   1.000
_cell.length_b   1.000
_cell.length_c   1.000
_cell.angle_alpha   90.00
_cell.angle_beta   90.00
_cell.angle_gamma   90.00
#
_symmetry.space_group_name_H-M   'P 1'
#
loop_
_entity.id
_entity.type
_entity.pdbx_description
1 polymer ?
#
loop_
_entity_poly.entity_id
_entity_poly.type
_entity_poly.pdbx_seq_one_letter_code
_entity_poly.pdbx_strand_id
1 'polypeptide(L)'
;MVAGANRRKEDTEMKKADLCVALRGMAAKLDIQWAYAQRLAAEQAAAGALAYNEEGEPLPNSAQLCYAGMTAAFEAMGGEWERNKEGRHWVYLLGASGMAGGR
;
A
#
# COMPACT_ATOMS: atom_id res chain seq x y z
N MET A 1 20.73 16.85 -35.95
CA MET A 1 20.30 15.54 -35.39
C MET A 1 21.23 15.31 -34.19
N VAL A 2 20.85 15.32 -32.91
CA VAL A 2 19.89 14.51 -32.14
C VAL A 2 19.62 15.28 -30.83
N ALA A 3 18.73 16.27 -30.83
CA ALA A 3 18.38 17.02 -29.60
C ALA A 3 16.95 16.71 -29.11
N GLY A 4 16.04 16.34 -30.03
CA GLY A 4 14.63 16.07 -29.72
C GLY A 4 14.31 14.63 -29.32
N ALA A 5 15.29 13.72 -29.34
CA ALA A 5 15.11 12.33 -28.91
C ALA A 5 15.44 12.13 -27.42
N ASN A 6 16.43 12.85 -26.88
CA ASN A 6 16.81 12.76 -25.48
C ASN A 6 15.78 13.42 -24.55
N ARG A 7 15.26 14.60 -24.94
CA ARG A 7 14.27 15.32 -24.13
C ARG A 7 12.95 14.54 -23.97
N ARG A 8 12.52 13.79 -25.00
CA ARG A 8 11.33 12.91 -24.93
C ARG A 8 11.53 11.66 -24.06
N LYS A 9 12.77 11.17 -23.89
CA LYS A 9 13.08 10.05 -22.99
C LYS A 9 13.06 10.50 -21.53
N GLU A 10 13.58 11.70 -21.24
CA GLU A 10 13.52 12.30 -19.90
C GLU A 10 12.09 12.58 -19.43
N ASP A 11 11.16 12.89 -20.35
CA ASP A 11 9.75 13.10 -20.02
C ASP A 11 8.97 11.80 -19.75
N THR A 12 9.51 10.63 -20.14
CA THR A 12 8.86 9.31 -19.97
C THR A 12 9.47 8.47 -18.84
N GLU A 13 10.71 8.74 -18.45
CA GLU A 13 11.33 8.14 -17.26
C GLU A 13 10.99 8.96 -16.00
N MET A 14 10.17 8.39 -15.13
CA MET A 14 9.96 8.97 -13.81
C MET A 14 11.30 9.00 -13.06
N LYS A 15 11.70 10.20 -12.59
CA LYS A 15 12.93 10.34 -11.81
C LYS A 15 12.80 9.51 -10.55
N LYS A 16 13.90 8.86 -10.15
CA LYS A 16 13.96 8.05 -8.93
C LYS A 16 13.44 8.81 -7.70
N ALA A 17 13.72 10.11 -7.60
CA ALA A 17 13.22 10.96 -6.51
C ALA A 17 11.69 11.08 -6.49
N ASP A 18 11.06 11.26 -7.65
CA ASP A 18 9.60 11.34 -7.79
C ASP A 18 8.95 10.00 -7.45
N LEU A 19 9.57 8.88 -7.88
CA LEU A 19 9.15 7.54 -7.50
C LEU A 19 9.24 7.34 -5.97
N CYS A 20 10.34 7.73 -5.31
CA CYS A 20 10.45 7.65 -3.85
C CYS A 20 9.36 8.46 -3.13
N VAL A 21 8.98 9.63 -3.66
CA VAL A 21 7.87 10.43 -3.11
C VAL A 21 6.54 9.72 -3.28
N ALA A 22 6.27 9.16 -4.46
CA ALA A 22 5.06 8.39 -4.72
C ALA A 22 4.98 7.15 -3.82
N LEU A 23 6.08 6.43 -3.63
CA LEU A 23 6.18 5.26 -2.75
C LEU A 23 5.93 5.62 -1.28
N ARG A 24 6.48 6.73 -0.79
CA ARG A 24 6.14 7.24 0.56
C ARG A 24 4.65 7.58 0.69
N GLY A 25 4.08 8.19 -0.34
CA GLY A 25 2.65 8.46 -0.40
C GLY A 25 1.78 7.20 -0.48
N MET A 26 2.29 6.10 -1.02
CA MET A 26 1.62 4.80 -1.02
C MET A 26 1.69 4.14 0.36
N ALA A 27 2.87 4.08 0.95
CA ALA A 27 3.07 3.56 2.31
C ALA A 27 2.15 4.26 3.34
N ALA A 28 2.03 5.59 3.26
CA ALA A 28 1.12 6.35 4.14
C ALA A 28 -0.36 5.98 3.93
N LYS A 29 -0.80 5.68 2.70
CA LYS A 29 -2.17 5.22 2.44
C LYS A 29 -2.41 3.81 2.98
N LEU A 30 -1.41 2.92 2.85
CA LEU A 30 -1.47 1.58 3.44
C LEU A 30 -1.57 1.64 4.97
N ASP A 31 -0.82 2.53 5.63
CA ASP A 31 -0.93 2.76 7.08
C ASP A 31 -2.36 3.18 7.48
N ILE A 32 -2.93 4.15 6.77
CA ILE A 32 -4.29 4.65 7.04
C ILE A 32 -5.32 3.56 6.81
N GLN A 33 -5.24 2.85 5.68
CA GLN A 33 -6.20 1.80 5.34
C GLN A 33 -6.13 0.63 6.32
N TRP A 34 -4.92 0.23 6.73
CA TRP A 34 -4.74 -0.80 7.74
C TRP A 34 -5.36 -0.38 9.08
N ALA A 35 -5.07 0.84 9.55
CA ALA A 35 -5.61 1.34 10.81
C ALA A 35 -7.15 1.40 10.79
N TYR A 36 -7.72 1.82 9.65
CA TYR A 36 -9.15 1.84 9.45
C TYR A 36 -9.76 0.42 9.47
N ALA A 37 -9.14 -0.53 8.77
CA ALA A 37 -9.59 -1.92 8.73
C ALA A 37 -9.63 -2.55 10.14
N GLN A 38 -8.60 -2.31 10.96
CA GLN A 38 -8.54 -2.82 12.33
C GLN A 38 -9.58 -2.18 13.25
N ARG A 39 -9.77 -0.86 13.15
CA ARG A 39 -10.81 -0.16 13.92
C ARG A 39 -12.20 -0.70 13.57
N LEU A 40 -12.50 -0.83 12.27
CA LEU A 40 -13.81 -1.32 11.82
C LEU A 40 -14.05 -2.77 12.25
N ALA A 41 -13.03 -3.63 12.18
CA ALA A 41 -13.13 -5.01 12.66
C ALA A 41 -13.43 -5.06 14.16
N ALA A 42 -12.77 -4.21 14.97
CA ALA A 42 -13.03 -4.11 16.40
C ALA A 42 -14.46 -3.61 16.71
N GLU A 43 -14.95 -2.62 15.95
CA GLU A 43 -16.32 -2.10 16.08
C GLU A 43 -17.38 -3.16 15.74
N GLN A 44 -17.17 -3.93 14.67
CA GLN A 44 -18.07 -5.02 14.29
C GLN A 44 -18.07 -6.16 15.30
N ALA A 45 -16.90 -6.49 15.87
CA ALA A 45 -16.77 -7.46 16.94
C ALA A 45 -17.55 -7.01 18.18
N ALA A 46 -17.36 -5.76 18.61
CA ALA A 46 -18.07 -5.19 19.76
C ALA A 46 -19.60 -5.11 19.55
N ALA A 47 -20.04 -4.90 18.31
CA ALA A 47 -21.46 -4.87 17.94
C ALA A 47 -22.07 -6.26 17.74
N GLY A 48 -21.30 -7.35 17.82
CA GLY A 48 -21.77 -8.70 17.50
C GLY A 48 -22.18 -8.88 16.04
N ALA A 49 -21.60 -8.08 15.14
CA ALA A 49 -21.95 -8.01 13.72
C ALA A 49 -20.95 -8.76 12.82
N LEU A 50 -20.13 -9.66 13.39
CA LEU A 50 -19.21 -10.49 12.63
C LEU A 50 -19.96 -11.64 11.94
N ALA A 51 -19.66 -11.85 10.67
CA ALA A 51 -20.01 -13.07 9.96
C ALA A 51 -18.83 -14.04 10.03
N TYR A 52 -19.10 -15.35 9.98
CA TYR A 52 -18.09 -16.40 10.11
C TYR A 52 -18.13 -17.34 8.90
N ASN A 53 -16.98 -17.91 8.53
CA ASN A 53 -16.90 -18.99 7.54
C ASN A 53 -17.25 -20.36 8.16
N GLU A 54 -17.16 -21.43 7.38
CA GLU A 54 -17.47 -22.80 7.82
C GLU A 54 -16.51 -23.29 8.92
N GLU A 55 -15.29 -22.75 8.95
CA GLU A 55 -14.26 -23.02 9.94
C GLU A 55 -14.44 -22.22 11.25
N GLY A 56 -15.43 -21.33 11.32
CA GLY A 56 -15.69 -20.49 12.48
C GLY A 56 -14.76 -19.28 12.62
N GLU A 57 -14.05 -18.91 11.55
CA GLU A 57 -13.21 -17.71 11.48
C GLU A 57 -14.02 -16.51 10.98
N PRO A 58 -13.78 -15.29 11.50
CA PRO A 58 -14.51 -14.11 11.07
C PRO A 58 -14.18 -13.76 9.60
N LEU A 59 -15.23 -13.58 8.80
CA LEU A 59 -15.11 -13.11 7.42
C LEU A 59 -14.55 -11.68 7.38
N PRO A 60 -13.65 -11.36 6.44
CA PRO A 60 -13.07 -10.03 6.34
C PRO A 60 -14.14 -9.01 5.94
N ASN A 61 -14.13 -7.86 6.62
CA ASN A 61 -14.98 -6.74 6.25
C ASN A 61 -14.46 -6.01 5.00
N SER A 62 -15.27 -5.09 4.47
CA SER A 62 -14.93 -4.34 3.25
C SER A 62 -13.62 -3.55 3.37
N ALA A 63 -13.27 -3.04 4.56
CA ALA A 63 -12.03 -2.32 4.77
C ALA A 63 -10.80 -3.26 4.78
N GLN A 64 -10.92 -4.45 5.39
CA GLN A 64 -9.90 -5.50 5.34
C GLN A 64 -9.70 -6.02 3.92
N LEU A 65 -10.78 -6.24 3.17
CA LEU A 65 -10.72 -6.61 1.75
C LEU A 65 -10.04 -5.53 0.90
N CYS A 66 -10.36 -4.25 1.15
CA CYS A 66 -9.72 -3.14 0.45
C CYS A 66 -8.21 -3.07 0.76
N TYR A 67 -7.81 -3.24 2.02
CA TYR A 67 -6.40 -3.29 2.41
C TYR A 67 -5.67 -4.43 1.67
N ALA A 68 -6.22 -5.65 1.69
CA ALA A 68 -5.65 -6.80 0.98
C ALA A 68 -5.58 -6.57 -0.53
N GLY A 69 -6.60 -5.94 -1.12
CA GLY A 69 -6.61 -5.57 -2.54
C GLY A 69 -5.53 -4.55 -2.90
N MET A 70 -5.29 -3.55 -2.04
CA MET A 70 -4.24 -2.55 -2.26
C MET A 70 -2.84 -3.16 -2.22
N THR A 71 -2.57 -4.06 -1.28
CA THR A 71 -1.28 -4.75 -1.19
C THR A 71 -1.09 -5.72 -2.35
N ALA A 72 -2.11 -6.51 -2.70
CA ALA A 72 -2.06 -7.43 -3.84
C ALA A 72 -1.89 -6.69 -5.18
N ALA A 73 -2.56 -5.54 -5.36
CA ALA A 73 -2.38 -4.72 -6.56
C ALA A 73 -0.96 -4.15 -6.65
N PHE A 74 -0.37 -3.76 -5.52
CA PHE A 74 1.02 -3.30 -5.48
C PHE A 74 2.00 -4.42 -5.83
N GLU A 75 1.80 -5.61 -5.30
CA GLU A 75 2.56 -6.82 -5.66
C GLU A 75 2.44 -7.19 -7.14
N ALA A 76 1.23 -7.11 -7.70
CA ALA A 76 0.99 -7.37 -9.12
C ALA A 76 1.73 -6.40 -10.05
N MET A 77 2.06 -5.19 -9.58
CA MET A 77 2.91 -4.24 -10.29
C MET A 77 4.42 -4.53 -10.13
N GLY A 78 4.78 -5.62 -9.46
CA GLY A 78 6.17 -5.97 -9.13
C GLY A 78 6.72 -5.23 -7.91
N GLY A 79 5.84 -4.67 -7.08
CA GLY A 79 6.21 -4.01 -5.84
C GLY A 79 6.35 -5.02 -4.69
N GLU A 80 7.25 -4.74 -3.76
CA GLU A 80 7.38 -5.50 -2.51
C GLU A 80 7.01 -4.59 -1.34
N TRP A 81 6.45 -5.14 -0.28
CA TRP A 81 6.11 -4.36 0.89
C TRP A 81 6.31 -5.16 2.17
N GLU A 82 6.57 -4.45 3.27
CA GLU A 82 6.63 -5.03 4.60
C GLU A 82 6.01 -4.06 5.59
N ARG A 83 5.54 -4.60 6.72
CA ARG A 83 5.08 -3.80 7.85
C ARG A 83 6.00 -4.02 9.02
N ASN A 84 6.68 -2.96 9.46
CA ASN A 84 7.67 -3.06 10.51
C ASN A 84 7.02 -3.22 11.90
N LYS A 85 7.85 -3.47 12.93
CA LYS A 85 7.40 -3.64 14.33
C LYS A 85 6.73 -2.39 14.90
N GLU A 86 7.02 -1.21 14.36
CA GLU A 86 6.39 0.06 14.74
C GLU A 86 5.04 0.27 14.05
N GLY A 87 4.62 -0.69 13.21
CA GLY A 87 3.34 -0.68 12.52
C GLY A 87 3.29 0.17 11.26
N ARG A 88 4.45 0.61 10.74
CA ARG A 88 4.57 1.39 9.51
C ARG A 88 4.85 0.51 8.30
N HIS A 89 4.26 0.86 7.17
CA HIS A 89 4.56 0.23 5.89
C HIS A 89 5.85 0.78 5.28
N TRP A 90 6.64 -0.15 4.76
CA TRP A 90 7.68 0.07 3.78
C TRP A 90 7.23 -0.54 2.45
N VAL A 91 7.45 0.18 1.37
CA VAL A 91 7.16 -0.28 0.02
C VAL A 91 8.37 -0.07 -0.88
N TYR A 92 8.60 -1.01 -1.80
CA TYR A 92 9.74 -1.10 -2.68
C TYR A 92 9.27 -1.34 -4.10
N LEU A 93 9.81 -0.60 -5.08
CA LEU A 93 9.49 -0.79 -6.49
C LEU A 93 10.64 -0.25 -7.35
N LEU A 94 11.08 -1.02 -8.34
CA LEU A 94 12.09 -0.61 -9.32
C LEU A 94 13.38 -0.04 -8.69
N GLY A 95 13.87 -0.63 -7.60
CA GLY A 95 15.09 -0.19 -6.89
C GLY A 95 14.94 1.14 -6.13
N ALA A 96 13.71 1.63 -5.95
CA ALA A 96 13.34 2.71 -5.05
C ALA A 96 12.53 2.18 -3.87
N SER A 97 12.54 2.93 -2.77
CA SER A 97 11.78 2.59 -1.57
C SER A 97 11.10 3.82 -0.97
N GLY A 98 10.05 3.59 -0.20
CA GLY A 98 9.35 4.60 0.55
C GLY A 98 8.76 4.05 1.84
N MET A 99 8.93 4.79 2.93
CA MET A 99 8.30 4.50 4.22
C MET A 99 7.34 5.64 4.59
N ALA A 100 6.21 5.30 5.18
CA ALA A 100 5.33 6.28 5.77
C ALA A 100 6.06 7.12 6.85
N GLY A 101 5.90 8.44 6.81
CA GLY A 101 6.51 9.36 7.80
C GLY A 101 8.01 9.63 7.61
N GLY A 102 8.67 9.09 6.59
CA GLY A 102 10.06 9.45 6.24
C GLY A 102 10.11 10.79 5.51
N ARG A 103 10.78 11.80 6.09
CA ARG A 103 11.14 13.05 5.39
C ARG A 103 12.26 12.82 4.39
#